data_AF-A0A9E1TY67-F1
#
_entry.id   AF-A0A9E1TY67-F1
#
_cell.length_a   1.000
_cell.length_b   1.000
_cell.length_c   1.000
_cell.angle_alpha   90.00
_cell.angle_beta   90.00
_cell.angle_gamma   90.00
#
_symmetry.space_group_name_H-M   'P 1'
#
loop_
_entity.id
_entity.type
_entity.pdbx_description
1 polymer ?
#
loop_
_entity_poly.entity_id
_entity_poly.type
_entity_poly.pdbx_seq_one_letter_code
_entity_poly.pdbx_strand_id
1 'polypeptide(L)'
;MKKVLIPIVLFSMSFLAATEVTFSVNSSTVQGIVDSTSGVDLRGTVTQWGAGTNLNTDGGDYWSLTISLDAGDYEYKYGAQIVNLDGTVSDYWENDIPGANYQGDNRTLTVGSEAMLVEMDYLGNGPNNTPPYTPTDSVDLFLRVDMSQHPDFNSETQSVYVAGSFQGWDPGSTMMTQEGQSPVWNAHIMTHAANHEYKFTLGAWGTDESNNRVLSVSQDTTVQWVYWNDQGPEPFSSNATIVPFTLTTDVSRAVTNNGFVLGDTLVLKYGYGGTGESVMFDTLEQVPFEYVYSVTIDSLPIDLEAGLFYQYYRIKNGAEYREIYFNFDFQGNDVSLAERRYHGFEGAADGEAFSIIDDVNSSVEPRRMPVFRNTDLLGSELTVTYSVDVRPAYYQVVSGDTLFDIQGTTNVTHEDSVLAWGSWINGPASEPLTGDSWTGWGGTLFGTTAKQMHDDGENGDAVAGDSVYSIQVTYEATATVGQEFKFGLRGGDNESGYGLNHIENIDVANPTVASYWGSINPLFYDAWDYDSNMPS
;
A
#
# COMPACT_ATOMS: atom_id res chain seq x y z
N MET A 1 -44.52 -16.21 -90.30
CA MET A 1 -43.62 -16.30 -89.14
C MET A 1 -44.09 -15.28 -88.10
N LYS A 2 -44.74 -15.74 -87.02
CA LYS A 2 -45.20 -14.88 -85.92
C LYS A 2 -43.98 -14.53 -85.06
N LYS A 3 -43.64 -13.24 -84.92
CA LYS A 3 -42.63 -12.77 -83.98
C LYS A 3 -43.26 -12.75 -82.58
N VAL A 4 -42.73 -13.58 -81.69
CA VAL A 4 -43.08 -13.60 -80.26
C VAL A 4 -42.24 -12.51 -79.58
N LEU A 5 -42.88 -11.55 -78.93
CA LEU A 5 -42.23 -10.66 -77.96
C LEU A 5 -42.12 -11.41 -76.63
N ILE A 6 -40.91 -11.50 -76.09
CA ILE A 6 -40.64 -11.96 -74.72
C ILE A 6 -40.43 -10.70 -73.87
N PRO A 7 -41.19 -10.49 -72.78
CA PRO A 7 -40.92 -9.39 -71.87
C PRO A 7 -39.71 -9.75 -71.00
N ILE A 8 -38.69 -8.90 -71.03
CA ILE A 8 -37.58 -8.93 -70.07
C ILE A 8 -38.10 -8.31 -68.78
N VAL A 9 -38.28 -9.13 -67.75
CA VAL A 9 -38.50 -8.67 -66.37
C VAL A 9 -37.13 -8.31 -65.81
N LEU A 10 -36.89 -7.01 -65.61
CA LEU A 10 -35.73 -6.52 -64.86
C LEU A 10 -35.99 -6.80 -63.38
N PHE A 11 -35.29 -7.78 -62.80
CA PHE A 11 -35.25 -7.97 -61.35
C PHE A 11 -34.30 -6.90 -60.79
N SER A 12 -34.83 -5.85 -60.15
CA SER A 12 -34.00 -4.97 -59.34
C SER A 12 -33.61 -5.73 -58.07
N MET A 13 -32.45 -6.39 -58.09
CA MET A 13 -31.77 -6.78 -56.85
C MET A 13 -31.32 -5.49 -56.16
N SER A 14 -32.14 -4.98 -55.24
CA SER A 14 -31.70 -4.03 -54.24
C SER A 14 -30.73 -4.78 -53.32
N PHE A 15 -29.43 -4.63 -53.58
CA PHE A 15 -28.42 -4.88 -52.55
C PHE A 15 -28.64 -3.83 -51.47
N LEU A 16 -29.23 -4.22 -50.34
CA LEU A 16 -29.06 -3.47 -49.11
C LEU A 16 -27.58 -3.63 -48.76
N ALA A 17 -26.83 -2.53 -48.73
CA ALA A 17 -25.46 -2.57 -48.26
C ALA A 17 -25.51 -2.71 -46.73
N ALA A 18 -24.67 -3.59 -46.18
CA ALA A 18 -24.49 -3.69 -44.74
C ALA A 18 -23.94 -2.35 -44.21
N THR A 19 -24.55 -1.87 -43.14
CA THR A 19 -24.25 -0.61 -42.46
C THR A 19 -23.21 -0.85 -41.38
N GLU A 20 -22.18 0.01 -41.27
CA GLU A 20 -21.23 -0.08 -40.16
C GLU A 20 -21.85 0.44 -38.86
N VAL A 21 -21.82 -0.39 -37.84
CA VAL A 21 -22.35 -0.11 -36.50
C VAL A 21 -21.20 -0.25 -35.51
N THR A 22 -20.89 0.83 -34.81
CA THR A 22 -19.90 0.85 -33.74
C THR A 22 -20.60 0.71 -32.39
N PHE A 23 -20.26 -0.33 -31.65
CA PHE A 23 -20.66 -0.54 -30.26
C PHE A 23 -19.56 -0.02 -29.34
N SER A 24 -19.93 0.71 -28.30
CA SER A 24 -19.04 1.18 -27.26
C SER A 24 -19.59 0.77 -25.89
N VAL A 25 -18.75 0.18 -25.05
CA VAL A 25 -19.13 -0.26 -23.71
C VAL A 25 -18.07 0.13 -22.69
N ASN A 26 -18.52 0.48 -21.48
CA ASN A 26 -17.70 0.78 -20.33
C ASN A 26 -17.88 -0.31 -19.26
N SER A 27 -16.78 -0.88 -18.75
CA SER A 27 -16.79 -2.00 -17.79
C SER A 27 -16.75 -1.60 -16.31
N SER A 28 -16.78 -0.30 -15.97
CA SER A 28 -16.58 0.18 -14.60
C SER A 28 -17.68 -0.19 -13.60
N THR A 29 -18.85 -0.62 -14.09
CA THR A 29 -20.02 -0.99 -13.27
C THR A 29 -20.01 -2.46 -12.86
N VAL A 30 -18.99 -3.24 -13.24
CA VAL A 30 -18.80 -4.64 -12.87
C VAL A 30 -17.40 -4.87 -12.30
N GLN A 31 -17.24 -5.97 -11.58
CA GLN A 31 -16.00 -6.34 -10.90
C GLN A 31 -15.14 -7.26 -11.76
N GLY A 32 -13.81 -7.16 -11.60
CA GLY A 32 -12.85 -8.12 -12.15
C GLY A 32 -12.55 -7.99 -13.65
N ILE A 33 -13.16 -7.02 -14.35
CA ILE A 33 -12.80 -6.74 -15.75
C ILE A 33 -11.55 -5.87 -15.78
N VAL A 34 -10.53 -6.35 -16.49
CA VAL A 34 -9.24 -5.66 -16.69
C VAL A 34 -8.86 -5.74 -18.17
N ASP A 35 -8.52 -4.62 -18.78
CA ASP A 35 -8.21 -4.53 -20.22
C ASP A 35 -7.06 -5.43 -20.72
N SER A 36 -6.14 -5.82 -19.83
CA SER A 36 -4.98 -6.65 -20.15
C SER A 36 -5.20 -8.16 -20.02
N THR A 37 -6.15 -8.59 -19.18
CA THR A 37 -6.36 -10.01 -18.84
C THR A 37 -7.81 -10.47 -19.03
N SER A 38 -8.73 -9.56 -19.34
CA SER A 38 -10.13 -9.87 -19.57
C SER A 38 -10.53 -9.67 -21.02
N GLY A 39 -11.63 -10.32 -21.42
CA GLY A 39 -12.32 -10.07 -22.67
C GLY A 39 -13.71 -9.50 -22.42
N VAL A 40 -14.16 -8.60 -23.28
CA VAL A 40 -15.57 -8.20 -23.38
C VAL A 40 -16.03 -8.54 -24.79
N ASP A 41 -17.19 -9.19 -24.91
CA ASP A 41 -17.68 -9.67 -26.20
C ASP A 41 -19.14 -9.28 -26.47
N LEU A 42 -19.45 -9.01 -27.74
CA LEU A 42 -20.78 -8.65 -28.20
C LEU A 42 -21.57 -9.92 -28.56
N ARG A 43 -22.72 -10.10 -27.94
CA ARG A 43 -23.61 -11.27 -28.09
C ARG A 43 -25.01 -10.85 -28.54
N GLY A 44 -25.70 -11.69 -29.28
CA GLY A 44 -27.10 -11.45 -29.68
C GLY A 44 -27.39 -11.77 -31.13
N THR A 45 -28.48 -11.23 -31.68
CA THR A 45 -28.77 -11.36 -33.12
C THR A 45 -27.83 -10.53 -33.99
N VAL A 46 -27.09 -9.60 -33.38
CA VAL A 46 -25.99 -8.84 -34.01
C VAL A 46 -24.75 -9.71 -34.29
N THR A 47 -24.60 -10.82 -33.56
CA THR A 47 -23.51 -11.80 -33.70
C THR A 47 -24.07 -13.22 -33.54
N GLN A 48 -24.10 -13.74 -32.30
CA GLN A 48 -24.75 -14.98 -31.89
C GLN A 48 -25.13 -14.98 -30.39
N TRP A 49 -26.11 -15.79 -29.98
CA TRP A 49 -26.50 -15.98 -28.58
C TRP A 49 -25.59 -16.99 -27.84
N GLY A 50 -24.31 -16.66 -27.78
CA GLY A 50 -23.23 -17.38 -27.10
C GLY A 50 -21.96 -16.50 -27.11
N ALA A 51 -20.80 -17.04 -26.76
CA ALA A 51 -19.53 -16.31 -26.87
C ALA A 51 -19.38 -15.73 -28.29
N GLY A 52 -19.39 -14.42 -28.40
CA GLY A 52 -19.53 -13.65 -29.63
C GLY A 52 -18.20 -13.12 -30.15
N THR A 53 -18.23 -11.90 -30.69
CA THR A 53 -17.02 -11.22 -31.17
C THR A 53 -16.48 -10.33 -30.07
N ASN A 54 -15.21 -10.51 -29.72
CA ASN A 54 -14.54 -9.67 -28.73
C ASN A 54 -14.44 -8.23 -29.23
N LEU A 55 -14.68 -7.30 -28.31
CA LEU A 55 -14.40 -5.90 -28.50
C LEU A 55 -12.89 -5.65 -28.35
N ASN A 56 -12.41 -4.56 -28.95
CA ASN A 56 -11.07 -4.05 -28.72
C ASN A 56 -11.08 -3.19 -27.46
N THR A 57 -9.99 -3.23 -26.69
CA THR A 57 -9.77 -2.25 -25.61
C THR A 57 -9.38 -0.90 -26.20
N ASP A 58 -10.05 0.15 -25.73
CA ASP A 58 -9.69 1.55 -25.98
C ASP A 58 -8.87 2.15 -24.83
N GLY A 59 -8.51 1.33 -23.84
CA GLY A 59 -7.77 1.67 -22.63
C GLY A 59 -8.66 1.92 -21.42
N GLY A 60 -8.22 1.45 -20.25
CA GLY A 60 -8.99 1.58 -19.01
C GLY A 60 -10.23 0.70 -19.05
N ASP A 61 -11.40 1.26 -18.73
CA ASP A 61 -12.67 0.54 -18.77
C ASP A 61 -13.39 0.58 -20.13
N TYR A 62 -12.80 1.17 -21.16
CA TYR A 62 -13.50 1.44 -22.42
C TYR A 62 -13.19 0.40 -23.49
N TRP A 63 -14.24 -0.06 -24.18
CA TRP A 63 -14.15 -1.09 -25.21
C TRP A 63 -15.00 -0.72 -26.42
N SER A 64 -14.53 -1.06 -27.62
CA SER A 64 -15.26 -0.81 -28.86
C SER A 64 -15.18 -1.94 -29.90
N LEU A 65 -16.23 -2.08 -30.69
CA LEU A 65 -16.28 -2.98 -31.85
C LEU A 65 -17.14 -2.37 -32.95
N THR A 66 -16.59 -2.34 -34.17
CA THR A 66 -17.36 -2.01 -35.38
C THR A 66 -17.66 -3.28 -36.17
N ILE A 67 -18.94 -3.54 -36.44
CA ILE A 67 -19.40 -4.63 -37.30
C ILE A 67 -20.33 -4.11 -38.39
N SER A 68 -20.41 -4.83 -39.51
CA SER A 68 -21.37 -4.52 -40.58
C SER A 68 -22.67 -5.29 -40.36
N LEU A 69 -23.80 -4.59 -40.24
CA LEU A 69 -25.14 -5.15 -40.06
C LEU A 69 -26.08 -4.71 -41.18
N ASP A 70 -26.92 -5.61 -41.68
CA ASP A 70 -27.98 -5.24 -42.62
C ASP A 70 -29.04 -4.37 -41.92
N ALA A 71 -29.83 -3.62 -42.70
CA ALA A 71 -30.95 -2.86 -42.13
C ALA A 71 -31.99 -3.81 -41.51
N GLY A 72 -32.37 -3.56 -40.26
CA GLY A 72 -33.27 -4.43 -39.51
C GLY A 72 -33.27 -4.15 -38.01
N ASP A 73 -34.07 -4.92 -37.28
CA ASP A 73 -34.16 -4.88 -35.82
C ASP A 73 -33.36 -6.03 -35.21
N TYR A 74 -32.56 -5.69 -34.21
CA TYR A 74 -31.65 -6.60 -33.53
C TYR A 74 -31.83 -6.54 -32.02
N GLU A 75 -31.50 -7.64 -31.36
CA GLU A 75 -31.37 -7.72 -29.91
C GLU A 75 -29.93 -8.10 -29.56
N TYR A 76 -29.38 -7.49 -28.51
CA TYR A 76 -28.02 -7.75 -28.09
C TYR A 76 -27.82 -7.63 -26.58
N LYS A 77 -26.73 -8.27 -26.13
CA LYS A 77 -26.18 -8.23 -24.78
C LYS A 77 -24.65 -8.29 -24.90
N TYR A 78 -23.99 -8.10 -23.77
CA TYR A 78 -22.56 -8.32 -23.65
C TYR A 78 -22.27 -9.61 -22.86
N GLY A 79 -21.08 -10.15 -23.08
CA GLY A 79 -20.45 -11.10 -22.18
C GLY A 79 -19.07 -10.62 -21.77
N ALA A 80 -18.48 -11.33 -20.82
CA ALA A 80 -17.12 -11.06 -20.39
C ALA A 80 -16.38 -12.33 -19.97
N GLN A 81 -15.07 -12.36 -20.23
CA GLN A 81 -14.17 -13.41 -19.81
C GLN A 81 -13.19 -12.85 -18.79
N ILE A 82 -13.10 -13.47 -17.61
CA ILE A 82 -12.18 -13.07 -16.54
C ILE A 82 -11.17 -14.20 -16.36
N VAL A 83 -9.87 -13.88 -16.46
CA VAL A 83 -8.79 -14.79 -16.08
C VAL A 83 -8.68 -14.79 -14.56
N ASN A 84 -8.92 -15.94 -13.95
CA ASN A 84 -8.77 -16.15 -12.51
C ASN A 84 -7.28 -16.26 -12.15
N LEU A 85 -6.97 -16.07 -10.87
CA LEU A 85 -5.60 -16.14 -10.34
C LEU A 85 -4.90 -17.49 -10.61
N ASP A 86 -5.66 -18.57 -10.68
CA ASP A 86 -5.17 -19.92 -11.01
C ASP A 86 -4.95 -20.16 -12.52
N GLY A 87 -5.14 -19.12 -13.35
CA GLY A 87 -5.00 -19.17 -14.81
C GLY A 87 -6.21 -19.75 -15.55
N THR A 88 -7.28 -20.15 -14.85
CA THR A 88 -8.53 -20.56 -15.50
C THR A 88 -9.31 -19.34 -15.99
N VAL A 89 -10.22 -19.54 -16.95
CA VAL A 89 -11.05 -18.46 -17.50
C VAL A 89 -12.51 -18.70 -17.14
N SER A 90 -13.11 -17.73 -16.46
CA SER A 90 -14.55 -17.67 -16.20
C SER A 90 -15.23 -16.89 -17.32
N ASP A 91 -16.26 -17.47 -17.96
CA ASP A 91 -17.06 -16.81 -18.99
C ASP A 91 -18.45 -16.46 -18.46
N TYR A 92 -18.84 -15.20 -18.59
CA TYR A 92 -20.06 -14.64 -18.01
C TYR A 92 -20.95 -14.00 -19.08
N TRP A 93 -22.26 -14.10 -18.88
CA TRP A 93 -23.19 -13.12 -19.45
C TRP A 93 -23.15 -11.86 -18.59
N GLU A 94 -23.35 -10.69 -19.20
CA GLU A 94 -23.25 -9.42 -18.46
C GLU A 94 -24.11 -9.34 -17.19
N ASN A 95 -25.25 -10.06 -17.14
CA ASN A 95 -26.11 -10.10 -15.96
C ASN A 95 -25.57 -10.93 -14.80
N ASP A 96 -24.60 -11.80 -15.07
CA ASP A 96 -24.02 -12.73 -14.10
C ASP A 96 -22.57 -12.34 -13.73
N ILE A 97 -22.03 -11.27 -14.31
CA ILE A 97 -20.71 -10.76 -13.95
C ILE A 97 -20.75 -10.31 -12.49
N PRO A 98 -19.75 -10.65 -11.65
CA PRO A 98 -19.64 -10.12 -10.30
C PRO A 98 -19.82 -8.59 -10.27
N GLY A 99 -20.66 -8.09 -9.36
CA GLY A 99 -21.00 -6.67 -9.25
C GLY A 99 -22.10 -6.16 -10.20
N ALA A 100 -22.56 -6.96 -11.17
CA ALA A 100 -23.63 -6.54 -12.08
C ALA A 100 -24.94 -6.21 -11.34
N ASN A 101 -25.58 -5.12 -11.75
CA ASN A 101 -26.93 -4.75 -11.33
C ASN A 101 -27.86 -4.72 -12.55
N TYR A 102 -27.97 -5.86 -13.20
CA TYR A 102 -28.66 -5.95 -14.48
C TYR A 102 -30.17 -5.85 -14.28
N GLN A 103 -30.80 -4.88 -14.96
CA GLN A 103 -32.24 -4.65 -14.90
C GLN A 103 -32.81 -4.54 -16.32
N GLY A 104 -33.83 -5.34 -16.62
CA GLY A 104 -34.56 -5.32 -17.90
C GLY A 104 -34.32 -6.54 -18.78
N ASP A 105 -34.77 -6.45 -20.04
CA ASP A 105 -34.60 -7.47 -21.09
C ASP A 105 -33.33 -7.21 -21.93
N ASN A 106 -33.17 -7.91 -23.05
CA ASN A 106 -32.09 -7.65 -24.02
C ASN A 106 -32.13 -6.19 -24.51
N ARG A 107 -30.97 -5.62 -24.85
CA ARG A 107 -30.93 -4.32 -25.54
C ARG A 107 -31.46 -4.48 -26.96
N THR A 108 -32.15 -3.47 -27.48
CA THR A 108 -32.72 -3.47 -28.83
C THR A 108 -32.02 -2.42 -29.70
N LEU A 109 -31.73 -2.76 -30.96
CA LEU A 109 -31.08 -1.87 -31.92
C LEU A 109 -31.80 -1.92 -33.27
N THR A 110 -32.19 -0.77 -33.82
CA THR A 110 -32.70 -0.66 -35.19
C THR A 110 -31.63 -0.07 -36.10
N VAL A 111 -31.18 -0.84 -37.09
CA VAL A 111 -30.14 -0.45 -38.04
C VAL A 111 -30.77 0.07 -39.33
N GLY A 112 -30.35 1.27 -39.75
CA GLY A 112 -30.75 1.91 -40.99
C GLY A 112 -29.76 1.64 -42.15
N SER A 113 -29.67 2.58 -43.08
CA SER A 113 -28.75 2.52 -44.23
C SER A 113 -27.49 3.40 -44.06
N GLU A 114 -27.37 4.09 -42.94
CA GLU A 114 -26.27 5.02 -42.64
C GLU A 114 -25.51 4.51 -41.42
N ALA A 115 -24.18 4.62 -41.45
CA ALA A 115 -23.34 4.19 -40.34
C ALA A 115 -23.76 4.86 -39.03
N MET A 116 -23.70 4.12 -37.92
CA MET A 116 -24.14 4.61 -36.62
C MET A 116 -23.21 4.21 -35.48
N LEU A 117 -23.15 5.07 -34.47
CA LEU A 117 -22.54 4.82 -33.17
C LEU A 117 -23.66 4.51 -32.18
N VAL A 118 -23.57 3.36 -31.53
CA VAL A 118 -24.44 3.02 -30.40
C VAL A 118 -24.01 3.86 -29.20
N GLU A 119 -24.98 4.40 -28.46
CA GLU A 119 -24.70 5.14 -27.22
C GLU A 119 -23.93 4.27 -26.23
N MET A 120 -23.05 4.88 -25.44
CA MET A 120 -22.17 4.17 -24.51
C MET A 120 -22.97 3.27 -23.57
N ASP A 121 -22.78 1.97 -23.68
CA ASP A 121 -23.37 0.99 -22.78
C ASP A 121 -22.51 0.80 -21.52
N TYR A 122 -23.13 0.56 -20.37
CA TYR A 122 -22.45 0.19 -19.13
C TYR A 122 -22.66 -1.29 -18.86
N LEU A 123 -21.55 -2.03 -18.83
CA LEU A 123 -21.52 -3.48 -18.74
C LEU A 123 -22.23 -3.93 -17.45
N GLY A 124 -23.16 -4.88 -17.57
CA GLY A 124 -23.87 -5.43 -16.42
C GLY A 124 -25.05 -4.61 -15.89
N ASN A 125 -25.35 -3.44 -16.45
CA ASN A 125 -26.55 -2.65 -16.08
C ASN A 125 -27.80 -3.00 -16.89
N GLY A 126 -27.63 -3.66 -18.04
CA GLY A 126 -28.72 -3.91 -18.98
C GLY A 126 -29.24 -2.64 -19.65
N PRO A 127 -30.43 -2.68 -20.27
CA PRO A 127 -30.95 -1.59 -21.11
C PRO A 127 -31.27 -0.29 -20.35
N ASN A 128 -31.37 -0.33 -19.02
CA ASN A 128 -31.53 0.89 -18.21
C ASN A 128 -30.27 1.76 -18.18
N ASN A 129 -29.12 1.21 -18.59
CA ASN A 129 -27.88 1.88 -18.95
C ASN A 129 -27.48 3.08 -18.07
N THR A 130 -27.53 2.89 -16.74
CA THR A 130 -27.24 3.97 -15.80
C THR A 130 -25.73 4.14 -15.62
N PRO A 131 -25.14 5.31 -15.90
CA PRO A 131 -23.72 5.53 -15.65
C PRO A 131 -23.36 5.44 -14.15
N PRO A 132 -22.12 5.07 -13.79
CA PRO A 132 -21.67 5.04 -12.39
C PRO A 132 -21.41 6.44 -11.79
N TYR A 133 -21.50 7.48 -12.62
CA TYR A 133 -21.37 8.88 -12.23
C TYR A 133 -22.59 9.67 -12.73
N THR A 134 -22.86 10.81 -12.10
CA THR A 134 -23.86 11.76 -12.58
C THR A 134 -23.12 12.86 -13.34
N PRO A 135 -23.30 13.00 -14.67
CA PRO A 135 -22.57 14.00 -15.44
C PRO A 135 -22.72 15.41 -14.84
N THR A 136 -21.59 16.08 -14.60
CA THR A 136 -21.55 17.45 -14.08
C THR A 136 -20.98 18.43 -15.11
N ASP A 137 -20.95 19.73 -14.79
CA ASP A 137 -20.21 20.73 -15.59
C ASP A 137 -18.68 20.65 -15.34
N SER A 138 -18.26 19.82 -14.37
CA SER A 138 -16.87 19.43 -14.11
C SER A 138 -16.54 18.11 -14.81
N VAL A 139 -15.26 17.74 -14.82
CA VAL A 139 -14.85 16.41 -15.26
C VAL A 139 -14.97 15.44 -14.09
N ASP A 140 -15.78 14.41 -14.25
CA ASP A 140 -15.99 13.35 -13.26
C ASP A 140 -14.98 12.21 -13.43
N LEU A 141 -14.23 11.90 -12.38
CA LEU A 141 -13.17 10.91 -12.34
C LEU A 141 -13.52 9.79 -11.35
N PHE A 142 -13.59 8.55 -11.83
CA PHE A 142 -13.80 7.37 -10.98
C PHE A 142 -12.50 6.58 -10.80
N LEU A 143 -11.98 6.56 -9.57
CA LEU A 143 -10.75 5.84 -9.19
C LEU A 143 -11.08 4.60 -8.37
N ARG A 144 -10.30 3.54 -8.56
CA ARG A 144 -10.46 2.27 -7.85
C ARG A 144 -9.12 1.66 -7.45
N VAL A 145 -9.06 1.04 -6.27
CA VAL A 145 -7.87 0.33 -5.76
C VAL A 145 -8.26 -1.02 -5.16
N ASP A 146 -7.51 -2.06 -5.50
CA ASP A 146 -7.62 -3.40 -4.92
C ASP A 146 -6.65 -3.55 -3.74
N MET A 147 -7.21 -3.85 -2.57
CA MET A 147 -6.48 -3.98 -1.30
C MET A 147 -6.11 -5.43 -0.96
N SER A 148 -6.39 -6.40 -1.83
CA SER A 148 -6.16 -7.83 -1.55
C SER A 148 -4.69 -8.19 -1.32
N GLN A 149 -3.78 -7.42 -1.91
CA GLN A 149 -2.34 -7.56 -1.76
C GLN A 149 -1.75 -6.59 -0.73
N HIS A 150 -2.60 -5.94 0.07
CA HIS A 150 -2.18 -5.14 1.22
C HIS A 150 -2.45 -5.91 2.53
N PRO A 151 -1.62 -6.88 2.90
CA PRO A 151 -1.87 -7.79 4.04
C PRO A 151 -1.98 -7.11 5.42
N ASP A 152 -1.44 -5.89 5.56
CA ASP A 152 -1.52 -5.11 6.80
C ASP A 152 -2.80 -4.24 6.85
N PHE A 153 -3.65 -4.29 5.81
CA PHE A 153 -4.91 -3.54 5.76
C PHE A 153 -6.04 -4.35 6.42
N ASN A 154 -6.72 -3.73 7.38
CA ASN A 154 -7.91 -4.27 8.03
C ASN A 154 -9.11 -3.33 7.83
N SER A 155 -10.06 -3.75 6.99
CA SER A 155 -11.28 -2.98 6.68
C SER A 155 -12.23 -2.75 7.88
N GLU A 156 -12.06 -3.46 9.00
CA GLU A 156 -12.84 -3.23 10.22
C GLU A 156 -12.34 -2.02 11.03
N THR A 157 -11.04 -1.70 10.91
CA THR A 157 -10.37 -0.68 11.74
C THR A 157 -9.76 0.46 10.93
N GLN A 158 -9.59 0.27 9.62
CA GLN A 158 -9.00 1.24 8.71
C GLN A 158 -9.97 1.58 7.57
N SER A 159 -9.72 2.70 6.92
CA SER A 159 -10.48 3.14 5.74
C SER A 159 -9.50 3.60 4.67
N VAL A 160 -9.87 3.41 3.41
CA VAL A 160 -9.03 3.79 2.26
C VAL A 160 -9.42 5.21 1.84
N TYR A 161 -8.42 6.04 1.54
CA TYR A 161 -8.58 7.41 1.06
C TYR A 161 -7.75 7.62 -0.21
N VAL A 162 -8.05 8.71 -0.92
CA VAL A 162 -7.24 9.17 -2.05
C VAL A 162 -6.85 10.64 -1.87
N ALA A 163 -5.57 10.94 -2.07
CA ALA A 163 -5.01 12.28 -2.05
C ALA A 163 -4.37 12.61 -3.40
N GLY A 164 -4.53 13.84 -3.91
CA GLY A 164 -3.95 14.20 -5.21
C GLY A 164 -4.01 15.68 -5.57
N SER A 165 -3.57 16.04 -6.78
CA SER A 165 -3.55 17.45 -7.19
C SER A 165 -4.96 18.09 -7.25
N PHE A 166 -6.02 17.29 -7.39
CA PHE A 166 -7.41 17.76 -7.46
C PHE A 166 -8.03 18.22 -6.13
N GLN A 167 -7.40 17.92 -4.98
CA GLN A 167 -7.89 18.37 -3.66
C GLN A 167 -6.82 18.98 -2.72
N GLY A 168 -5.60 19.22 -3.22
CA GLY A 168 -4.50 19.83 -2.42
C GLY A 168 -3.65 18.87 -1.57
N TRP A 169 -3.48 17.62 -1.99
CA TRP A 169 -2.77 16.54 -1.26
C TRP A 169 -3.15 16.38 0.23
N ASP A 170 -4.43 16.23 0.57
CA ASP A 170 -4.87 15.90 1.92
C ASP A 170 -5.11 14.37 2.05
N PRO A 171 -4.34 13.64 2.88
CA PRO A 171 -4.41 12.20 2.97
C PRO A 171 -5.71 11.69 3.59
N GLY A 172 -6.51 12.54 4.24
CA GLY A 172 -7.74 12.14 4.94
C GLY A 172 -9.03 12.71 4.35
N SER A 173 -8.97 13.51 3.27
CA SER A 173 -10.15 14.27 2.82
C SER A 173 -11.13 13.46 1.96
N THR A 174 -10.62 12.56 1.12
CA THR A 174 -11.43 11.85 0.12
C THR A 174 -11.51 10.38 0.46
N MET A 175 -12.45 10.01 1.34
CA MET A 175 -12.67 8.63 1.73
C MET A 175 -13.26 7.82 0.55
N MET A 176 -12.68 6.66 0.30
CA MET A 176 -13.17 5.69 -0.68
C MET A 176 -14.24 4.78 -0.06
N THR A 177 -15.07 4.18 -0.90
CA THR A 177 -16.12 3.24 -0.50
C THR A 177 -15.81 1.85 -1.05
N GLN A 178 -15.97 0.80 -0.23
CA GLN A 178 -15.78 -0.58 -0.68
C GLN A 178 -16.85 -1.01 -1.68
N GLU A 179 -16.46 -1.72 -2.75
CA GLU A 179 -17.37 -2.26 -3.76
C GLU A 179 -18.05 -3.55 -3.27
N GLY A 180 -19.10 -3.39 -2.48
CA GLY A 180 -19.87 -4.52 -1.95
C GLY A 180 -19.07 -5.31 -0.91
N GLN A 181 -18.63 -6.53 -1.26
CA GLN A 181 -17.79 -7.40 -0.42
C GLN A 181 -16.45 -7.73 -1.08
N SER A 182 -16.10 -7.05 -2.18
CA SER A 182 -14.85 -7.26 -2.89
C SER A 182 -13.67 -6.58 -2.16
N PRO A 183 -12.41 -6.93 -2.48
CA PRO A 183 -11.25 -6.20 -1.98
C PRO A 183 -11.06 -4.82 -2.64
N VAL A 184 -11.94 -4.41 -3.56
CA VAL A 184 -11.82 -3.17 -4.33
C VAL A 184 -12.56 -2.02 -3.64
N TRP A 185 -11.90 -0.86 -3.57
CA TRP A 185 -12.42 0.40 -3.03
C TRP A 185 -12.48 1.45 -4.13
N ASN A 186 -13.50 2.30 -4.13
CA ASN A 186 -13.73 3.31 -5.17
C ASN A 186 -13.97 4.72 -4.62
N ALA A 187 -13.63 5.75 -5.41
CA ALA A 187 -14.01 7.13 -5.14
C ALA A 187 -14.39 7.87 -6.42
N HIS A 188 -15.37 8.77 -6.28
CA HIS A 188 -15.81 9.70 -7.31
C HIS A 188 -15.26 11.10 -7.03
N ILE A 189 -14.51 11.65 -7.98
CA ILE A 189 -13.80 12.91 -7.84
C ILE A 189 -14.26 13.86 -8.93
N MET A 190 -14.73 15.04 -8.54
CA MET A 190 -14.99 16.15 -9.47
C MET A 190 -13.69 16.94 -9.67
N THR A 191 -13.24 17.07 -10.91
CA THR A 191 -12.01 17.78 -11.28
C THR A 191 -12.18 18.57 -12.58
N HIS A 192 -11.08 19.04 -13.17
CA HIS A 192 -11.04 19.67 -14.48
C HIS A 192 -10.08 18.91 -15.41
N ALA A 193 -10.23 19.08 -16.73
CA ALA A 193 -9.29 18.49 -17.69
C ALA A 193 -7.85 18.95 -17.42
N ALA A 194 -6.98 18.02 -17.06
CA ALA A 194 -5.56 18.25 -16.75
C ALA A 194 -4.82 16.91 -16.59
N ASN A 195 -3.50 17.01 -16.42
CA ASN A 195 -2.73 15.92 -15.83
C ASN A 195 -2.85 16.02 -14.30
N HIS A 196 -3.28 14.94 -13.68
CA HIS A 196 -3.38 14.78 -12.25
C HIS A 196 -2.33 13.82 -11.74
N GLU A 197 -1.89 14.07 -10.51
CA GLU A 197 -1.13 13.11 -9.72
C GLU A 197 -1.95 12.76 -8.48
N TYR A 198 -1.86 11.51 -8.04
CA TYR A 198 -2.58 11.04 -6.85
C TYR A 198 -1.87 9.87 -6.18
N LYS A 199 -2.30 9.58 -4.94
CA LYS A 199 -1.93 8.42 -4.14
C LYS A 199 -3.12 7.90 -3.34
N PHE A 200 -3.16 6.60 -3.09
CA PHE A 200 -4.01 6.00 -2.06
C PHE A 200 -3.34 6.06 -0.69
N THR A 201 -4.14 6.24 0.37
CA THR A 201 -3.69 6.33 1.76
C THR A 201 -4.66 5.63 2.71
N LEU A 202 -4.25 5.39 3.96
CA LEU A 202 -5.13 4.94 5.04
C LEU A 202 -5.52 6.08 6.00
N GLY A 203 -5.53 7.32 5.51
CA GLY A 203 -6.03 8.50 6.23
C GLY A 203 -4.94 9.45 6.77
N ALA A 204 -3.66 9.09 6.66
CA ALA A 204 -2.52 9.92 7.05
C ALA A 204 -1.28 9.67 6.18
N TRP A 205 -0.40 10.67 6.08
CA TRP A 205 0.93 10.49 5.50
C TRP A 205 1.77 9.54 6.36
N GLY A 206 2.53 8.64 5.70
CA GLY A 206 3.18 7.50 6.36
C GLY A 206 2.34 6.22 6.35
N THR A 207 1.07 6.31 5.94
CA THR A 207 0.20 5.17 5.62
C THR A 207 -0.23 5.17 4.14
N ASP A 208 0.48 5.95 3.32
CA ASP A 208 0.28 6.08 1.88
C ASP A 208 1.06 5.05 1.07
N GLU A 209 0.61 4.82 -0.16
CA GLU A 209 1.37 4.02 -1.12
C GLU A 209 2.71 4.69 -1.48
N SER A 210 3.70 3.91 -1.92
CA SER A 210 5.08 4.37 -2.06
C SER A 210 5.25 5.46 -3.13
N ASN A 211 4.59 5.33 -4.28
CA ASN A 211 4.83 6.16 -5.46
C ASN A 211 3.61 6.98 -5.88
N ASN A 212 3.83 8.18 -6.41
CA ASN A 212 2.75 8.96 -7.03
C ASN A 212 2.30 8.29 -8.32
N ARG A 213 0.99 8.24 -8.52
CA ARG A 213 0.34 7.83 -9.77
C ARG A 213 0.06 9.05 -10.62
N VAL A 214 0.09 8.88 -11.95
CA VAL A 214 -0.17 9.97 -12.91
C VAL A 214 -1.34 9.57 -13.81
N LEU A 215 -2.25 10.51 -14.06
CA LEU A 215 -3.40 10.33 -14.93
C LEU A 215 -3.66 11.58 -15.77
N SER A 216 -3.84 11.42 -17.08
CA SER A 216 -4.30 12.49 -17.96
C SER A 216 -5.81 12.39 -18.15
N VAL A 217 -6.53 13.46 -17.79
CA VAL A 217 -8.00 13.51 -17.89
C VAL A 217 -8.41 14.65 -18.82
N SER A 218 -9.27 14.37 -19.80
CA SER A 218 -9.78 15.35 -20.77
C SER A 218 -11.31 15.49 -20.78
N GLN A 219 -12.02 14.49 -20.25
CA GLN A 219 -13.47 14.38 -20.14
C GLN A 219 -13.79 13.36 -19.03
N ASP A 220 -15.07 13.22 -18.65
CA ASP A 220 -15.52 12.23 -17.67
C ASP A 220 -14.95 10.86 -17.98
N THR A 221 -14.33 10.23 -16.98
CA THR A 221 -13.61 8.98 -17.19
C THR A 221 -13.67 8.07 -15.98
N THR A 222 -13.67 6.77 -16.26
CA THR A 222 -13.41 5.74 -15.26
C THR A 222 -12.03 5.15 -15.50
N VAL A 223 -11.30 4.94 -14.41
CA VAL A 223 -9.96 4.37 -14.46
C VAL A 223 -10.04 2.91 -14.04
N GLN A 224 -9.26 2.08 -14.75
CA GLN A 224 -9.04 0.70 -14.35
C GLN A 224 -8.57 0.65 -12.90
N TRP A 225 -9.11 -0.28 -12.11
CA TRP A 225 -8.62 -0.47 -10.76
C TRP A 225 -7.15 -0.91 -10.79
N VAL A 226 -6.40 -0.49 -9.78
CA VAL A 226 -4.98 -0.82 -9.61
C VAL A 226 -4.78 -1.56 -8.29
N TYR A 227 -3.79 -2.43 -8.19
CA TYR A 227 -3.38 -2.94 -6.88
C TYR A 227 -2.72 -1.82 -6.09
N TRP A 228 -2.86 -1.85 -4.76
CA TRP A 228 -2.04 -1.02 -3.88
C TRP A 228 -0.55 -1.19 -4.23
N ASN A 229 0.21 -0.10 -4.33
CA ASN A 229 1.61 -0.10 -4.78
C ASN A 229 1.88 -0.72 -6.17
N ASP A 230 0.85 -0.93 -6.99
CA ASP A 230 0.94 -1.68 -8.26
C ASP A 230 1.48 -3.10 -8.08
N GLN A 231 1.36 -3.67 -6.88
CA GLN A 231 1.80 -5.02 -6.57
C GLN A 231 0.61 -5.98 -6.61
N GLY A 232 0.48 -6.69 -7.73
CA GLY A 232 -0.43 -7.81 -7.84
C GLY A 232 0.08 -9.05 -7.09
N PRO A 233 -0.74 -10.09 -6.96
CA PRO A 233 -0.30 -11.35 -6.40
C PRO A 233 0.82 -11.93 -7.26
N GLU A 234 2.00 -12.12 -6.65
CA GLU A 234 3.11 -12.81 -7.29
C GLU A 234 2.79 -14.31 -7.40
N PRO A 235 2.93 -14.93 -8.57
CA PRO A 235 2.67 -16.36 -8.73
C PRO A 235 3.68 -17.17 -7.92
N PHE A 236 3.25 -17.75 -6.80
CA PHE A 236 4.07 -18.66 -6.02
C PHE A 236 4.03 -20.08 -6.60
N SER A 237 5.19 -20.70 -6.72
CA SER A 237 5.33 -22.11 -7.07
C SER A 237 6.32 -22.76 -6.12
N SER A 238 5.83 -23.53 -5.15
CA SER A 238 6.70 -24.27 -4.23
C SER A 238 7.58 -25.28 -4.97
N ASN A 239 8.84 -25.40 -4.56
CA ASN A 239 9.77 -26.44 -5.04
C ASN A 239 10.19 -27.44 -3.93
N ALA A 240 9.77 -27.19 -2.68
CA ALA A 240 9.97 -28.08 -1.54
C ALA A 240 8.87 -27.90 -0.48
N THR A 241 8.79 -28.82 0.47
CA THR A 241 7.92 -28.73 1.65
C THR A 241 8.71 -29.03 2.92
N ILE A 242 8.69 -28.13 3.89
CA ILE A 242 9.33 -28.33 5.20
C ILE A 242 8.36 -29.05 6.14
N VAL A 243 8.83 -30.09 6.83
CA VAL A 243 8.01 -30.95 7.70
C VAL A 243 8.79 -31.39 8.95
N PRO A 244 8.53 -30.82 10.14
CA PRO A 244 7.78 -29.58 10.39
C PRO A 244 8.68 -28.34 10.30
N PHE A 245 8.05 -27.18 10.12
CA PHE A 245 8.70 -25.88 10.25
C PHE A 245 8.44 -25.33 11.65
N THR A 246 9.49 -24.92 12.38
CA THR A 246 9.35 -24.32 13.72
C THR A 246 9.92 -22.91 13.74
N LEU A 247 9.19 -21.98 14.31
CA LEU A 247 9.66 -20.61 14.49
C LEU A 247 9.54 -20.20 15.95
N THR A 248 10.63 -19.68 16.49
CA THR A 248 10.77 -19.32 17.91
C THR A 248 11.32 -17.92 18.05
N THR A 249 10.80 -17.15 19.00
CA THR A 249 11.28 -15.80 19.29
C THR A 249 11.30 -15.49 20.78
N ASP A 250 12.24 -14.65 21.22
CA ASP A 250 12.29 -14.11 22.58
C ASP A 250 11.74 -12.67 22.60
N VAL A 251 10.71 -12.41 23.41
CA VAL A 251 10.06 -11.09 23.52
C VAL A 251 10.57 -10.25 24.69
N SER A 252 11.65 -10.63 25.36
CA SER A 252 12.18 -9.94 26.54
C SER A 252 12.54 -8.48 26.26
N ARG A 253 13.05 -8.17 25.06
CA ARG A 253 13.28 -6.79 24.62
C ARG A 253 11.97 -6.01 24.48
N ALA A 254 10.94 -6.60 23.86
CA ALA A 254 9.63 -5.96 23.77
C ALA A 254 9.01 -5.69 25.14
N VAL A 255 9.17 -6.62 26.10
CA VAL A 255 8.71 -6.43 27.48
C VAL A 255 9.48 -5.31 28.17
N THR A 256 10.81 -5.32 28.05
CA THR A 256 11.67 -4.29 28.67
C THR A 256 11.40 -2.90 28.08
N ASN A 257 11.07 -2.82 26.79
CA ASN A 257 10.70 -1.59 26.11
C ASN A 257 9.19 -1.26 26.24
N ASN A 258 8.47 -1.82 27.22
CA ASN A 258 7.03 -1.58 27.44
C ASN A 258 6.12 -1.84 26.21
N GLY A 259 6.60 -2.56 25.20
CA GLY A 259 5.88 -2.83 23.96
C GLY A 259 5.03 -4.10 24.02
N PHE A 260 5.29 -4.98 24.98
CA PHE A 260 4.63 -6.28 25.11
C PHE A 260 4.45 -6.65 26.58
N VAL A 261 3.34 -7.29 26.92
CA VAL A 261 3.08 -7.83 28.26
C VAL A 261 2.95 -9.35 28.15
N LEU A 262 3.60 -10.10 29.04
CA LEU A 262 3.46 -11.56 29.06
C LEU A 262 1.97 -11.94 29.20
N GLY A 263 1.50 -12.78 28.27
CA GLY A 263 0.09 -13.13 28.12
C GLY A 263 -0.64 -12.39 27.00
N ASP A 264 -0.04 -11.35 26.40
CA ASP A 264 -0.50 -10.83 25.11
C ASP A 264 -0.41 -11.94 24.04
N THR A 265 -1.30 -11.88 23.05
CA THR A 265 -1.30 -12.80 21.93
C THR A 265 -0.25 -12.36 20.91
N LEU A 266 0.60 -13.30 20.50
CA LEU A 266 1.60 -13.10 19.46
C LEU A 266 1.23 -13.96 18.25
N VAL A 267 1.21 -13.36 17.07
CA VAL A 267 0.89 -14.01 15.80
C VAL A 267 2.08 -13.87 14.87
N LEU A 268 2.39 -14.95 14.15
CA LEU A 268 3.27 -14.98 13.01
C LEU A 268 2.42 -14.82 11.76
N LYS A 269 2.73 -13.86 10.90
CA LYS A 269 2.23 -13.84 9.52
C LYS A 269 3.39 -14.15 8.57
N TYR A 270 3.16 -14.97 7.55
CA TYR A 270 4.22 -15.45 6.65
C TYR A 270 3.71 -15.68 5.22
N GLY A 271 4.62 -15.67 4.25
CA GLY A 271 4.30 -15.79 2.82
C GLY A 271 4.19 -14.44 2.09
N TYR A 272 4.68 -13.35 2.70
CA TYR A 272 4.71 -12.02 2.08
C TYR A 272 5.61 -11.98 0.83
N GLY A 273 5.43 -10.97 -0.02
CA GLY A 273 6.32 -10.74 -1.16
C GLY A 273 6.42 -11.90 -2.14
N GLY A 274 5.35 -12.69 -2.29
CA GLY A 274 5.33 -13.86 -3.18
C GLY A 274 6.05 -15.09 -2.66
N THR A 275 6.42 -15.14 -1.37
CA THR A 275 7.06 -16.33 -0.76
C THR A 275 6.07 -17.40 -0.29
N GLY A 276 4.78 -17.24 -0.63
CA GLY A 276 3.72 -18.23 -0.43
C GLY A 276 2.52 -17.95 -1.34
N GLU A 277 1.59 -18.90 -1.46
CA GLU A 277 0.36 -18.75 -2.27
C GLU A 277 -0.53 -17.60 -1.79
N SER A 278 -0.49 -17.33 -0.49
CA SER A 278 -1.15 -16.22 0.18
C SER A 278 -0.45 -15.95 1.51
N VAL A 279 -0.74 -14.81 2.13
CA VAL A 279 -0.26 -14.54 3.49
C VAL A 279 -1.05 -15.37 4.49
N MET A 280 -0.35 -16.28 5.15
CA MET A 280 -0.89 -17.16 6.19
C MET A 280 -0.58 -16.59 7.57
N PHE A 281 -1.29 -17.06 8.59
CA PHE A 281 -1.02 -16.66 9.97
C PHE A 281 -1.20 -17.81 10.96
N ASP A 282 -0.37 -17.82 11.99
CA ASP A 282 -0.44 -18.76 13.10
C ASP A 282 -0.17 -18.05 14.43
N THR A 283 -0.79 -18.54 15.51
CA THR A 283 -0.58 -18.00 16.86
C THR A 283 0.60 -18.70 17.51
N LEU A 284 1.56 -17.95 18.05
CA LEU A 284 2.65 -18.50 18.83
C LEU A 284 2.21 -18.76 20.27
N GLU A 285 2.67 -19.88 20.81
CA GLU A 285 2.45 -20.26 22.21
C GLU A 285 3.63 -19.82 23.07
N GLN A 286 3.32 -19.23 24.23
CA GLN A 286 4.35 -18.89 25.21
C GLN A 286 4.95 -20.16 25.83
N VAL A 287 6.27 -20.26 25.82
CA VAL A 287 7.00 -21.28 26.59
C VAL A 287 6.84 -20.97 28.08
N PRO A 288 6.35 -21.93 28.90
CA PRO A 288 6.02 -21.67 30.30
C PRO A 288 7.18 -21.06 31.09
N PHE A 289 6.92 -19.94 31.78
CA PHE A 289 7.85 -19.21 32.63
C PHE A 289 9.05 -18.56 31.90
N GLU A 290 8.99 -18.46 30.58
CA GLU A 290 10.02 -17.83 29.75
C GLU A 290 9.45 -16.62 28.98
N TYR A 291 10.34 -15.80 28.44
CA TYR A 291 10.01 -14.76 27.45
C TYR A 291 9.96 -15.32 26.02
N VAL A 292 10.02 -16.64 25.88
CA VAL A 292 10.09 -17.31 24.59
C VAL A 292 8.68 -17.68 24.11
N TYR A 293 8.42 -17.45 22.83
CA TYR A 293 7.20 -17.84 22.12
C TYR A 293 7.59 -18.72 20.93
N SER A 294 6.79 -19.75 20.66
CA SER A 294 7.09 -20.71 19.59
C SER A 294 5.84 -21.18 18.87
N VAL A 295 5.99 -21.53 17.59
CA VAL A 295 4.96 -22.17 16.78
C VAL A 295 5.60 -23.27 15.93
N THR A 296 4.88 -24.38 15.76
CA THR A 296 5.25 -25.46 14.85
C THR A 296 4.16 -25.60 13.80
N ILE A 297 4.55 -25.46 12.53
CA ILE A 297 3.72 -25.65 11.35
C ILE A 297 4.02 -27.05 10.81
N ASP A 298 3.00 -27.91 10.75
CA ASP A 298 3.15 -29.31 10.38
C ASP A 298 3.73 -29.51 8.98
N SER A 299 3.35 -28.66 8.03
CA SER A 299 3.79 -28.71 6.64
C SER A 299 3.76 -27.31 6.04
N LEU A 300 4.92 -26.84 5.57
CA LEU A 300 5.06 -25.53 4.94
C LEU A 300 5.64 -25.69 3.52
N PRO A 301 4.82 -25.51 2.46
CA PRO A 301 5.32 -25.39 1.09
C PRO A 301 6.19 -24.14 0.97
N ILE A 302 7.37 -24.28 0.39
CA ILE A 302 8.34 -23.18 0.21
C ILE A 302 8.96 -23.22 -1.18
N ASP A 303 9.56 -22.10 -1.57
CA ASP A 303 10.59 -22.06 -2.59
C ASP A 303 11.96 -21.86 -1.91
N LEU A 304 12.85 -22.86 -2.04
CA LEU A 304 14.18 -22.85 -1.45
C LEU A 304 15.05 -21.68 -1.93
N GLU A 305 14.82 -21.19 -3.15
CA GLU A 305 15.57 -20.06 -3.73
C GLU A 305 14.94 -18.71 -3.35
N ALA A 306 13.61 -18.64 -3.22
CA ALA A 306 12.92 -17.39 -2.89
C ALA A 306 12.96 -17.05 -1.38
N GLY A 307 13.17 -18.03 -0.51
CA GLY A 307 13.17 -17.83 0.94
C GLY A 307 11.78 -17.62 1.52
N LEU A 308 11.71 -16.97 2.69
CA LEU A 308 10.46 -16.68 3.40
C LEU A 308 10.46 -15.26 3.94
N PHE A 309 9.48 -14.46 3.53
CA PHE A 309 9.13 -13.22 4.23
C PHE A 309 8.04 -13.45 5.26
N TYR A 310 8.25 -12.93 6.47
CA TYR A 310 7.35 -13.08 7.60
C TYR A 310 7.49 -11.90 8.56
N GLN A 311 6.55 -11.77 9.50
CA GLN A 311 6.55 -10.70 10.49
C GLN A 311 5.71 -11.07 11.70
N TYR A 312 6.06 -10.50 12.87
CA TYR A 312 5.29 -10.68 14.09
C TYR A 312 4.22 -9.61 14.26
N TYR A 313 3.11 -10.01 14.88
CA TYR A 313 2.00 -9.14 15.23
C TYR A 313 1.57 -9.41 16.66
N ARG A 314 1.45 -8.35 17.45
CA ARG A 314 0.85 -8.40 18.78
C ARG A 314 -0.64 -8.14 18.65
N ILE A 315 -1.47 -9.03 19.16
CA ILE A 315 -2.93 -8.80 19.26
C ILE A 315 -3.26 -8.40 20.69
N LYS A 316 -3.91 -7.25 20.85
CA LYS A 316 -4.40 -6.75 22.14
C LYS A 316 -5.77 -6.11 21.97
N ASN A 317 -6.72 -6.49 22.83
CA ASN A 317 -8.11 -5.98 22.79
C ASN A 317 -8.80 -6.12 21.42
N GLY A 318 -8.45 -7.17 20.65
CA GLY A 318 -8.99 -7.40 19.31
C GLY A 318 -8.37 -6.53 18.20
N ALA A 319 -7.44 -5.64 18.54
CA ALA A 319 -6.66 -4.88 17.56
C ALA A 319 -5.30 -5.55 17.33
N GLU A 320 -4.82 -5.44 16.10
CA GLU A 320 -3.54 -6.00 15.67
C GLU A 320 -2.49 -4.90 15.59
N TYR A 321 -1.30 -5.16 16.15
CA TYR A 321 -0.18 -4.23 16.17
C TYR A 321 1.03 -4.88 15.53
N ARG A 322 1.45 -4.31 14.40
CA ARG A 322 2.64 -4.72 13.67
C ARG A 322 3.91 -4.51 14.50
N GLU A 323 4.85 -5.42 14.33
CA GLU A 323 6.21 -5.27 14.83
C GLU A 323 6.89 -4.01 14.27
N ILE A 324 7.72 -3.37 15.08
CA ILE A 324 8.65 -2.33 14.64
C ILE A 324 9.91 -3.02 14.13
N TYR A 325 9.99 -3.26 12.82
CA TYR A 325 11.12 -3.94 12.20
C TYR A 325 11.49 -3.31 10.87
N PHE A 326 12.79 -3.34 10.57
CA PHE A 326 13.34 -2.99 9.26
C PHE A 326 14.53 -3.90 8.95
N ASN A 327 14.50 -4.57 7.81
CA ASN A 327 15.57 -5.38 7.28
C ASN A 327 16.58 -4.46 6.59
N PHE A 328 17.62 -4.08 7.30
CA PHE A 328 18.63 -3.19 6.74
C PHE A 328 19.39 -3.82 5.57
N ASP A 329 19.50 -5.17 5.54
CA ASP A 329 20.16 -5.88 4.44
C ASP A 329 19.33 -5.93 3.15
N PHE A 330 18.08 -5.49 3.17
CA PHE A 330 17.20 -5.53 2.01
C PHE A 330 17.70 -4.63 0.88
N GLN A 331 17.96 -5.24 -0.29
CA GLN A 331 18.46 -4.54 -1.48
C GLN A 331 17.38 -4.26 -2.53
N GLY A 332 16.13 -4.64 -2.27
CA GLY A 332 15.01 -4.41 -3.19
C GLY A 332 14.49 -2.97 -3.12
N ASN A 333 13.60 -2.63 -4.05
CA ASN A 333 12.98 -1.30 -4.11
C ASN A 333 11.65 -1.23 -3.35
N ASP A 334 11.07 -2.37 -2.96
CA ASP A 334 9.82 -2.42 -2.21
C ASP A 334 10.09 -2.19 -0.72
N VAL A 335 9.90 -0.94 -0.29
CA VAL A 335 10.10 -0.52 1.10
C VAL A 335 9.22 -1.33 2.05
N SER A 336 8.05 -1.81 1.62
CA SER A 336 7.19 -2.62 2.47
C SER A 336 7.82 -3.98 2.78
N LEU A 337 8.58 -4.57 1.85
CA LEU A 337 9.33 -5.79 2.11
C LEU A 337 10.56 -5.53 2.98
N ALA A 338 11.13 -4.33 2.92
CA ALA A 338 12.17 -3.90 3.84
C ALA A 338 11.65 -3.84 5.29
N GLU A 339 10.37 -3.54 5.55
CA GLU A 339 9.78 -3.58 6.89
C GLU A 339 9.52 -5.00 7.43
N ARG A 340 9.84 -6.05 6.66
CA ARG A 340 9.52 -7.44 7.00
C ARG A 340 10.77 -8.27 7.22
N ARG A 341 10.65 -9.32 8.05
CA ARG A 341 11.73 -10.26 8.28
C ARG A 341 11.87 -11.16 7.05
N TYR A 342 13.11 -11.48 6.73
CA TYR A 342 13.46 -12.41 5.66
C TYR A 342 14.33 -13.55 6.21
N HIS A 343 14.16 -14.74 5.65
CA HIS A 343 15.06 -15.86 5.90
C HIS A 343 15.22 -16.71 4.63
N GLY A 344 16.47 -16.98 4.25
CA GLY A 344 16.80 -17.94 3.19
C GLY A 344 16.71 -19.38 3.71
N PHE A 345 16.57 -20.35 2.82
CA PHE A 345 16.52 -21.76 3.20
C PHE A 345 17.83 -22.49 2.92
N GLU A 346 18.98 -21.83 3.12
CA GLU A 346 20.28 -22.44 2.93
C GLU A 346 20.45 -23.67 3.83
N GLY A 347 20.65 -24.84 3.20
CA GLY A 347 20.80 -26.12 3.90
C GLY A 347 19.49 -26.81 4.27
N ALA A 348 18.33 -26.25 3.92
CA ALA A 348 17.06 -26.96 4.01
C ALA A 348 16.91 -27.99 2.87
N ALA A 349 16.10 -29.02 3.11
CA ALA A 349 15.77 -30.04 2.13
C ALA A 349 14.28 -30.40 2.18
N ASP A 350 13.76 -30.86 1.05
CA ASP A 350 12.36 -31.30 0.92
C ASP A 350 12.05 -32.45 1.89
N GLY A 351 10.97 -32.29 2.65
CA GLY A 351 10.48 -33.22 3.66
C GLY A 351 11.28 -33.23 4.97
N GLU A 352 12.28 -32.36 5.14
CA GLU A 352 13.06 -32.25 6.38
C GLU A 352 12.51 -31.15 7.31
N ALA A 353 12.85 -31.27 8.59
CA ALA A 353 12.52 -30.28 9.60
C ALA A 353 13.42 -29.04 9.46
N PHE A 354 12.87 -27.86 9.66
CA PHE A 354 13.63 -26.61 9.66
C PHE A 354 13.18 -25.70 10.79
N SER A 355 14.12 -24.95 11.37
CA SER A 355 13.81 -24.04 12.48
C SER A 355 14.41 -22.67 12.28
N ILE A 356 13.63 -21.65 12.59
CA ILE A 356 14.02 -20.24 12.62
C ILE A 356 13.97 -19.75 14.07
N ILE A 357 15.00 -19.01 14.50
CA ILE A 357 15.11 -18.47 15.87
C ILE A 357 15.38 -16.95 15.80
N ASP A 358 14.51 -16.16 16.45
CA ASP A 358 14.58 -14.71 16.64
C ASP A 358 14.83 -14.36 18.11
N ASP A 359 16.06 -14.54 18.59
CA ASP A 359 16.45 -14.35 19.99
C ASP A 359 17.67 -13.46 20.17
N VAL A 360 18.17 -12.83 19.09
CA VAL A 360 19.38 -12.02 19.18
C VAL A 360 19.07 -10.68 19.84
N ASN A 361 19.75 -10.37 20.94
CA ASN A 361 19.67 -9.04 21.54
C ASN A 361 20.60 -8.07 20.77
N SER A 362 20.08 -7.51 19.68
CA SER A 362 20.81 -6.58 18.80
C SER A 362 19.88 -5.56 18.16
N SER A 363 20.35 -4.35 17.89
CA SER A 363 19.64 -3.31 17.16
C SER A 363 19.73 -3.47 15.64
N VAL A 364 20.70 -4.23 15.14
CA VAL A 364 21.00 -4.30 13.70
C VAL A 364 20.77 -5.69 13.11
N GLU A 365 20.92 -6.76 13.89
CA GLU A 365 20.85 -8.13 13.38
C GLU A 365 19.47 -8.48 12.81
N PRO A 366 19.40 -9.21 11.67
CA PRO A 366 18.13 -9.67 11.11
C PRO A 366 17.37 -10.62 12.04
N ARG A 367 18.09 -11.36 12.90
CA ARG A 367 17.53 -12.32 13.86
C ARG A 367 17.19 -11.71 15.22
N ARG A 368 17.12 -10.38 15.29
CA ARG A 368 16.91 -9.69 16.56
C ARG A 368 15.55 -9.98 17.18
N MET A 369 15.46 -9.88 18.50
CA MET A 369 14.21 -9.94 19.24
C MET A 369 13.21 -8.89 18.74
N PRO A 370 11.91 -9.23 18.59
CA PRO A 370 10.89 -8.31 18.15
C PRO A 370 10.65 -7.20 19.17
N VAL A 371 10.16 -6.06 18.68
CA VAL A 371 9.72 -4.91 19.46
C VAL A 371 8.40 -4.39 18.90
N PHE A 372 7.55 -3.85 19.76
CA PHE A 372 6.20 -3.39 19.38
C PHE A 372 5.93 -2.01 19.94
N ARG A 373 5.18 -1.21 19.18
CA ARG A 373 4.68 0.08 19.65
C ARG A 373 3.62 -0.16 20.73
N ASN A 374 3.71 0.58 21.83
CA ASN A 374 2.68 0.55 22.86
C ASN A 374 1.60 1.58 22.55
N THR A 375 0.37 1.12 22.36
CA THR A 375 -0.77 1.97 22.02
C THR A 375 -1.67 2.26 23.23
N ASP A 376 -1.28 1.83 24.43
CA ASP A 376 -1.95 2.21 25.66
C ASP A 376 -1.86 3.73 25.86
N LEU A 377 -2.89 4.29 26.50
CA LEU A 377 -2.90 5.69 26.89
C LEU A 377 -1.99 5.92 28.10
N LEU A 378 -1.36 7.09 28.18
CA LEU A 378 -0.55 7.50 29.33
C LEU A 378 -1.35 7.52 30.64
N GLY A 379 -2.65 7.85 30.57
CA GLY A 379 -3.57 7.82 31.72
C GLY A 379 -3.44 9.01 32.68
N SER A 380 -2.38 9.80 32.57
CA SER A 380 -2.20 11.08 33.25
C SER A 380 -1.33 12.02 32.42
N GLU A 381 -1.43 13.33 32.68
CA GLU A 381 -0.48 14.30 32.14
C GLU A 381 0.95 13.91 32.54
N LEU A 382 1.87 13.90 31.58
CA LEU A 382 3.25 13.44 31.77
C LEU A 382 4.23 14.29 30.98
N THR A 383 5.24 14.84 31.65
CA THR A 383 6.40 15.46 31.00
C THR A 383 7.46 14.39 30.75
N VAL A 384 7.83 14.22 29.48
CA VAL A 384 8.79 13.23 28.99
C VAL A 384 10.05 13.94 28.49
N THR A 385 11.22 13.48 28.91
CA THR A 385 12.50 13.92 28.35
C THR A 385 12.87 13.03 27.16
N TYR A 386 12.99 13.63 25.97
CA TYR A 386 13.61 13.00 24.81
C TYR A 386 15.08 13.34 24.79
N SER A 387 15.94 12.36 24.53
CA SER A 387 17.37 12.57 24.35
C SER A 387 17.90 11.86 23.11
N VAL A 388 18.82 12.50 22.39
CA VAL A 388 19.54 11.93 21.25
C VAL A 388 21.04 12.08 21.42
N ASP A 389 21.75 10.97 21.32
CA ASP A 389 23.20 10.95 21.21
C ASP A 389 23.62 11.15 19.75
N VAL A 390 24.31 12.26 19.46
CA VAL A 390 24.70 12.63 18.08
C VAL A 390 26.09 12.10 17.68
N ARG A 391 26.75 11.32 18.54
CA ARG A 391 28.06 10.73 18.21
C ARG A 391 28.05 9.84 16.95
N PRO A 392 27.01 9.04 16.66
CA PRO A 392 26.97 8.30 15.39
C PRO A 392 27.05 9.22 14.15
N ALA A 393 26.31 10.33 14.11
CA ALA A 393 26.42 11.34 13.06
C ALA A 393 27.84 11.92 12.97
N TYR A 394 28.42 12.26 14.12
CA TYR A 394 29.76 12.82 14.18
C TYR A 394 30.79 11.86 13.58
N TYR A 395 30.80 10.60 14.01
CA TYR A 395 31.75 9.60 13.52
C TYR A 395 31.52 9.25 12.05
N GLN A 396 30.28 9.27 11.56
CA GLN A 396 30.00 9.08 10.13
C GLN A 396 30.59 10.22 9.29
N VAL A 397 30.45 11.48 9.72
CA VAL A 397 31.07 12.59 8.98
C VAL A 397 32.60 12.53 9.08
N VAL A 398 33.16 12.12 10.22
CA VAL A 398 34.61 11.89 10.39
C VAL A 398 35.15 10.79 9.46
N SER A 399 34.35 9.76 9.16
CA SER A 399 34.74 8.69 8.23
C SER A 399 34.87 9.18 6.77
N GLY A 400 34.34 10.37 6.48
CA GLY A 400 34.42 11.03 5.18
C GLY A 400 33.07 11.17 4.47
N ASP A 401 31.97 10.74 5.11
CA ASP A 401 30.63 10.83 4.53
C ASP A 401 30.00 12.22 4.68
N THR A 402 28.85 12.38 4.00
CA THR A 402 28.02 13.58 4.05
C THR A 402 26.60 13.19 4.43
N LEU A 403 26.04 13.87 5.44
CA LEU A 403 24.63 13.72 5.78
C LEU A 403 23.84 14.69 4.89
N PHE A 404 23.18 14.13 3.87
CA PHE A 404 22.41 14.92 2.91
C PHE A 404 21.07 15.35 3.51
N ASP A 405 20.72 16.61 3.33
CA ASP A 405 19.41 17.16 3.67
C ASP A 405 18.45 16.86 2.51
N ILE A 406 17.69 15.78 2.63
CA ILE A 406 16.89 15.19 1.54
C ILE A 406 15.81 16.17 1.04
N GLN A 407 15.26 16.97 1.94
CA GLN A 407 14.16 17.90 1.68
C GLN A 407 14.59 19.37 1.76
N GLY A 408 15.89 19.63 1.86
CA GLY A 408 16.43 20.98 2.00
C GLY A 408 17.74 21.18 1.25
N THR A 409 18.58 22.07 1.75
CA THR A 409 19.80 22.51 1.07
C THR A 409 21.03 22.53 1.97
N THR A 410 20.89 22.11 3.23
CA THR A 410 21.96 22.23 4.24
C THR A 410 22.51 20.86 4.61
N ASN A 411 23.42 20.35 3.78
CA ASN A 411 24.13 19.11 4.05
C ASN A 411 25.15 19.27 5.18
N VAL A 412 25.34 18.22 5.98
CA VAL A 412 26.38 18.15 7.01
C VAL A 412 27.63 17.53 6.40
N THR A 413 28.64 18.36 6.12
CA THR A 413 29.89 17.93 5.44
C THR A 413 31.13 18.05 6.33
N HIS A 414 30.98 18.52 7.56
CA HIS A 414 32.08 18.73 8.52
C HIS A 414 31.62 18.31 9.91
N GLU A 415 32.46 17.57 10.61
CA GLU A 415 32.20 16.97 11.92
C GLU A 415 31.88 18.01 12.99
N ASP A 416 32.54 19.17 12.96
CA ASP A 416 32.27 20.30 13.86
C ASP A 416 30.83 20.82 13.72
N SER A 417 30.21 20.62 12.55
CA SER A 417 28.83 21.03 12.29
C SER A 417 27.82 20.20 13.08
N VAL A 418 28.11 18.91 13.32
CA VAL A 418 27.22 18.02 14.08
C VAL A 418 27.04 18.53 15.50
N LEU A 419 28.15 18.92 16.14
CA LEU A 419 28.14 19.41 17.52
C LEU A 419 27.76 20.88 17.63
N ALA A 420 27.96 21.69 16.58
CA ALA A 420 27.69 23.12 16.64
C ALA A 420 26.28 23.52 16.22
N TRP A 421 25.62 22.74 15.36
CA TRP A 421 24.35 23.17 14.74
C TRP A 421 23.14 22.92 15.61
N GLY A 422 23.23 22.00 16.57
CA GLY A 422 22.10 21.54 17.38
C GLY A 422 21.19 20.57 16.63
N SER A 423 20.40 19.83 17.40
CA SER A 423 19.42 18.86 16.91
C SER A 423 17.99 19.39 17.08
N TRP A 424 17.10 19.02 16.18
CA TRP A 424 15.66 19.24 16.27
C TRP A 424 14.93 17.92 16.27
N ILE A 425 13.86 17.83 17.04
CA ILE A 425 12.91 16.72 16.97
C ILE A 425 11.72 17.10 16.08
N ASN A 426 11.24 16.16 15.27
CA ASN A 426 10.07 16.33 14.41
C ASN A 426 9.19 15.07 14.46
N GLY A 427 7.92 15.20 14.07
CA GLY A 427 6.95 14.10 14.09
C GLY A 427 5.99 14.17 15.28
N PRO A 428 5.02 13.22 15.36
CA PRO A 428 3.95 13.21 16.35
C PRO A 428 4.41 13.41 17.80
N ALA A 429 5.58 12.90 18.17
CA ALA A 429 6.13 13.12 19.51
C ALA A 429 6.31 14.61 19.84
N SER A 430 6.64 15.44 18.86
CA SER A 430 6.88 16.89 19.03
C SER A 430 5.62 17.75 18.88
N GLU A 431 4.47 17.15 18.52
CA GLU A 431 3.21 17.87 18.30
C GLU A 431 2.77 18.74 19.48
N PRO A 432 2.82 18.28 20.76
CA PRO A 432 2.37 19.10 21.88
C PRO A 432 3.11 20.42 22.05
N LEU A 433 4.31 20.56 21.46
CA LEU A 433 5.12 21.78 21.55
C LEU A 433 4.57 22.91 20.68
N THR A 434 3.96 22.59 19.54
CA THR A 434 3.57 23.60 18.54
C THR A 434 2.16 23.41 17.96
N GLY A 435 1.53 22.26 18.17
CA GLY A 435 0.28 21.84 17.52
C GLY A 435 0.47 21.23 16.13
N ASP A 436 1.72 21.10 15.65
CA ASP A 436 2.03 20.50 14.34
C ASP A 436 2.80 19.20 14.54
N SER A 437 2.30 18.07 14.04
CA SER A 437 3.01 16.78 14.13
C SER A 437 4.27 16.81 13.26
N TRP A 438 4.13 17.03 11.95
CA TRP A 438 5.24 17.12 11.02
C TRP A 438 5.43 18.56 10.54
N THR A 439 6.38 19.26 11.16
CA THR A 439 6.79 20.60 10.71
C THR A 439 7.66 20.45 9.46
N GLY A 440 7.49 21.33 8.47
CA GLY A 440 8.31 21.30 7.26
C GLY A 440 9.81 21.32 7.58
N TRP A 441 10.56 20.42 6.94
CA TRP A 441 12.01 20.28 7.14
C TRP A 441 12.82 21.51 6.68
N GLY A 442 14.10 21.53 7.02
CA GLY A 442 15.06 22.58 6.70
C GLY A 442 14.82 23.86 7.50
N GLY A 443 14.79 25.00 6.80
CA GLY A 443 14.70 26.32 7.42
C GLY A 443 13.44 26.55 8.26
N THR A 444 12.34 25.86 7.95
CA THR A 444 11.08 25.96 8.70
C THR A 444 11.21 25.30 10.07
N LEU A 445 11.64 24.04 10.12
CA LEU A 445 11.91 23.34 11.39
C LEU A 445 13.01 24.05 12.19
N PHE A 446 14.10 24.47 11.53
CA PHE A 446 15.17 25.23 12.18
C PHE A 446 14.66 26.52 12.86
N GLY A 447 13.75 27.24 12.21
CA GLY A 447 13.11 28.44 12.77
C GLY A 447 12.12 28.14 13.90
N THR A 448 11.72 26.88 14.07
CA THR A 448 10.77 26.43 15.10
C THR A 448 11.53 26.08 16.37
N THR A 449 11.99 27.10 17.09
CA THR A 449 12.87 26.93 18.28
C THR A 449 12.21 26.15 19.42
N ALA A 450 10.88 26.04 19.44
CA ALA A 450 10.17 25.21 20.41
C ALA A 450 10.47 23.70 20.26
N LYS A 451 10.97 23.27 19.10
CA LYS A 451 11.35 21.87 18.80
C LYS A 451 12.87 21.65 18.81
N GLN A 452 13.64 22.65 19.22
CA GLN A 452 15.09 22.55 19.32
C GLN A 452 15.48 21.72 20.56
N MET A 453 16.42 20.80 20.39
CA MET A 453 17.02 20.03 21.48
C MET A 453 18.33 20.70 21.93
N HIS A 454 18.72 20.47 23.18
CA HIS A 454 19.79 21.19 23.88
C HIS A 454 20.76 20.24 24.62
N ASP A 455 22.06 20.52 24.51
CA ASP A 455 23.16 19.88 25.25
C ASP A 455 23.79 20.94 26.19
N ASP A 456 23.04 21.33 27.22
CA ASP A 456 23.32 22.51 28.05
C ASP A 456 23.21 22.29 29.57
N GLY A 457 22.96 21.05 30.02
CA GLY A 457 22.70 20.71 31.41
C GLY A 457 21.38 21.27 31.95
N GLU A 458 20.52 21.78 31.07
CA GLU A 458 19.16 22.24 31.31
C GLU A 458 18.19 21.50 30.36
N ASN A 459 16.90 21.84 30.32
CA ASN A 459 15.94 21.25 29.36
C ASN A 459 15.76 19.72 29.40
N GLY A 460 16.17 19.08 30.50
CA GLY A 460 16.17 17.63 30.65
C GLY A 460 17.55 16.99 30.42
N ASP A 461 18.55 17.77 30.01
CA ASP A 461 19.92 17.32 29.78
C ASP A 461 20.64 17.12 31.12
N ALA A 462 21.31 15.98 31.24
CA ALA A 462 22.02 15.61 32.45
C ALA A 462 23.41 16.25 32.52
N VAL A 463 24.10 16.42 31.38
CA VAL A 463 25.51 16.83 31.36
C VAL A 463 25.80 17.72 30.14
N ALA A 464 25.93 19.03 30.39
CA ALA A 464 26.28 19.99 29.36
C ALA A 464 27.58 19.65 28.60
N GLY A 465 27.50 19.67 27.28
CA GLY A 465 28.59 19.47 26.34
C GLY A 465 29.04 18.02 26.17
N ASP A 466 28.19 17.04 26.48
CA ASP A 466 28.52 15.62 26.36
C ASP A 466 28.08 14.97 25.04
N SER A 467 27.54 15.78 24.10
CA SER A 467 26.99 15.36 22.81
C SER A 467 25.64 14.64 22.89
N VAL A 468 24.97 14.66 24.04
CA VAL A 468 23.60 14.21 24.19
C VAL A 468 22.68 15.43 24.26
N TYR A 469 21.83 15.56 23.25
CA TYR A 469 20.87 16.66 23.19
C TYR A 469 19.55 16.20 23.77
N SER A 470 18.85 17.07 24.49
CA SER A 470 17.55 16.76 25.08
C SER A 470 16.49 17.83 24.91
N ILE A 471 15.23 17.44 25.07
CA ILE A 471 14.08 18.33 25.16
C ILE A 471 13.00 17.68 26.02
N GLN A 472 12.19 18.50 26.70
CA GLN A 472 11.02 18.04 27.44
C GLN A 472 9.71 18.34 26.72
N VAL A 473 8.87 17.31 26.56
CA VAL A 473 7.53 17.42 25.97
C VAL A 473 6.50 16.99 27.00
N THR A 474 5.46 17.80 27.20
CA THR A 474 4.35 17.44 28.11
C THR A 474 3.18 16.92 27.29
N TYR A 475 2.74 15.71 27.60
CA TYR A 475 1.60 15.05 26.98
C TYR A 475 0.40 15.05 27.90
N GLU A 476 -0.79 15.12 27.29
CA GLU A 476 -2.07 14.89 27.95
C GLU A 476 -2.29 13.40 28.28
N ALA A 477 -3.17 13.11 29.22
CA ALA A 477 -3.51 11.75 29.64
C ALA A 477 -4.02 10.83 28.51
N THR A 478 -4.51 11.41 27.42
CA THR A 478 -5.04 10.72 26.25
C THR A 478 -4.00 10.44 25.17
N ALA A 479 -2.75 10.87 25.33
CA ALA A 479 -1.68 10.50 24.41
C ALA A 479 -1.29 9.02 24.60
N THR A 480 -0.76 8.39 23.54
CA THR A 480 -0.27 7.01 23.59
C THR A 480 1.13 6.91 24.20
N VAL A 481 1.47 5.76 24.77
CA VAL A 481 2.83 5.49 25.28
C VAL A 481 3.86 5.45 24.14
N GLY A 482 3.52 4.85 23.02
CA GLY A 482 4.37 4.72 21.84
C GLY A 482 4.34 5.97 20.99
N GLN A 483 5.52 6.52 20.73
CA GLN A 483 5.75 7.80 20.09
C GLN A 483 6.56 7.64 18.82
N GLU A 484 6.25 8.48 17.85
CA GLU A 484 6.91 8.48 16.55
C GLU A 484 7.57 9.83 16.32
N PHE A 485 8.83 9.81 15.89
CA PHE A 485 9.61 11.01 15.66
C PHE A 485 10.83 10.74 14.78
N LYS A 486 11.50 11.83 14.42
CA LYS A 486 12.76 11.83 13.68
C LYS A 486 13.60 13.03 14.10
N PHE A 487 14.92 12.91 14.00
CA PHE A 487 15.83 13.99 14.31
C PHE A 487 16.33 14.71 13.05
N GLY A 488 16.71 15.98 13.22
CA GLY A 488 17.26 16.81 12.15
C GLY A 488 18.35 17.76 12.64
N LEU A 489 19.56 17.64 12.11
CA LEU A 489 20.64 18.58 12.41
C LEU A 489 20.33 19.89 11.68
N ARG A 490 20.31 20.99 12.45
CA ARG A 490 19.89 22.31 11.94
C ARG A 490 18.52 22.30 11.25
N GLY A 491 17.62 21.42 11.71
CA GLY A 491 16.29 21.23 11.16
C GLY A 491 16.22 20.52 9.79
N GLY A 492 17.35 20.10 9.20
CA GLY A 492 17.37 19.36 7.93
C GLY A 492 16.86 17.93 8.06
N ASP A 493 16.36 17.37 6.96
CA ASP A 493 15.98 15.93 6.89
C ASP A 493 17.22 15.11 6.54
N ASN A 494 18.11 14.96 7.51
CA ASN A 494 19.46 14.42 7.33
C ASN A 494 19.79 13.23 8.24
N GLU A 495 18.79 12.67 8.92
CA GLU A 495 18.96 11.43 9.68
C GLU A 495 18.80 10.18 8.80
N SER A 496 17.78 10.10 7.95
CA SER A 496 17.52 8.92 7.12
C SER A 496 16.59 9.26 5.95
N GLY A 497 16.26 8.29 5.09
CA GLY A 497 15.27 8.45 4.01
C GLY A 497 13.83 8.68 4.48
N TYR A 498 12.91 8.85 3.52
CA TYR A 498 11.47 8.90 3.79
C TYR A 498 10.98 7.56 4.35
N GLY A 499 10.09 7.62 5.36
CA GLY A 499 9.45 6.44 5.96
C GLY A 499 10.25 5.73 7.07
N LEU A 500 11.53 6.05 7.25
CA LEU A 500 12.31 5.59 8.39
C LEU A 500 12.17 6.61 9.53
N ASN A 501 11.36 6.26 10.53
CA ASN A 501 11.13 7.06 11.74
C ASN A 501 11.49 6.25 12.99
N HIS A 502 11.85 6.93 14.07
CA HIS A 502 11.94 6.31 15.38
C HIS A 502 10.53 5.99 15.86
N ILE A 503 10.35 4.78 16.38
CA ILE A 503 9.13 4.37 17.08
C ILE A 503 9.56 3.84 18.44
N GLU A 504 9.39 4.66 19.47
CA GLU A 504 9.86 4.36 20.82
C GLU A 504 8.74 4.47 21.85
N ASN A 505 8.82 3.69 22.92
CA ASN A 505 7.81 3.70 23.97
C ASN A 505 8.33 4.52 25.16
N ILE A 506 7.49 5.42 25.66
CA ILE A 506 7.77 6.18 26.87
C ILE A 506 7.88 5.21 28.06
N ASP A 507 8.98 5.30 28.82
CA ASP A 507 9.04 4.69 30.14
C ASP A 507 8.22 5.54 31.13
N VAL A 508 6.98 5.14 31.41
CA VAL A 508 6.11 5.88 32.32
C VAL A 508 6.60 5.91 33.77
N ALA A 509 7.49 4.99 34.18
CA ALA A 509 8.07 4.97 35.52
C ALA A 509 9.26 5.94 35.64
N ASN A 510 9.98 6.15 34.55
CA ASN A 510 11.03 7.16 34.40
C ASN A 510 10.85 7.86 33.05
N PRO A 511 10.05 8.94 32.96
CA PRO A 511 9.54 9.56 31.72
C PRO A 511 10.64 10.02 30.76
N THR A 512 11.24 9.07 30.05
CA THR A 512 12.38 9.26 29.19
C THR A 512 12.25 8.43 27.92
N VAL A 513 12.76 8.97 26.83
CA VAL A 513 12.94 8.31 25.54
C VAL A 513 14.36 8.66 25.09
N ALA A 514 15.18 7.64 24.83
CA ALA A 514 16.60 7.83 24.58
C ALA A 514 17.02 7.07 23.32
N SER A 515 17.51 7.82 22.34
CA SER A 515 17.85 7.32 21.02
C SER A 515 19.30 7.62 20.67
N TYR A 516 19.87 6.82 19.77
CA TYR A 516 21.10 7.17 19.07
C TYR A 516 20.72 7.74 17.71
N TRP A 517 21.37 8.84 17.32
CA TRP A 517 21.21 9.38 15.97
C TRP A 517 21.44 8.27 14.95
N GLY A 518 20.54 8.12 13.98
CA GLY A 518 20.74 7.19 12.88
C GLY A 518 20.52 5.71 13.22
N SER A 519 20.03 5.38 14.42
CA SER A 519 19.67 3.99 14.80
C SER A 519 18.59 3.37 13.92
N ILE A 520 17.83 4.21 13.22
CA ILE A 520 16.83 3.84 12.22
C ILE A 520 17.42 3.52 10.83
N ASN A 521 18.72 3.75 10.63
CA ASN A 521 19.45 3.39 9.41
C ASN A 521 20.93 3.01 9.73
N PRO A 522 21.15 1.99 10.56
CA PRO A 522 22.46 1.67 11.12
C PRO A 522 23.48 1.21 10.08
N LEU A 523 23.06 0.71 8.91
CA LEU A 523 23.99 0.37 7.83
C LEU A 523 24.55 1.59 7.10
N PHE A 524 23.86 2.72 7.13
CA PHE A 524 24.44 3.99 6.65
C PHE A 524 25.34 4.62 7.71
N TYR A 525 24.96 4.52 8.99
CA TYR A 525 25.77 4.99 10.12
C TYR A 525 26.71 3.92 10.65
N ASP A 526 27.44 3.26 9.75
CA ASP A 526 28.28 2.09 10.06
C ASP A 526 29.59 2.43 10.79
N ALA A 527 29.94 3.72 10.90
CA ALA A 527 31.02 4.21 11.74
C ALA A 527 30.72 4.10 13.25
N TRP A 528 29.51 3.63 13.61
CA TRP A 528 29.08 3.39 14.99
C TRP A 528 28.45 2.00 15.14
N ASP A 529 28.86 1.28 16.18
CA ASP A 529 28.27 0.01 16.59
C ASP A 529 27.11 0.27 17.57
N TYR A 530 25.89 0.02 17.10
CA TYR A 530 24.65 0.24 17.87
C TYR A 530 24.34 -0.84 18.91
N ASP A 531 25.10 -1.94 18.95
CA ASP A 531 24.97 -2.96 19.98
C ASP A 531 25.91 -2.66 21.15
N SER A 532 27.13 -2.24 20.85
CA SER A 532 28.12 -1.87 21.86
C SER A 532 28.08 -0.39 22.25
N ASN A 533 27.37 0.44 21.48
CA ASN A 533 27.26 1.90 21.62
C ASN A 533 28.65 2.58 21.64
N MET A 534 29.49 2.21 20.68
CA MET A 534 30.85 2.72 20.52
C MET A 534 31.18 2.93 19.03
N PRO A 535 32.17 3.77 18.70
CA PRO A 535 32.67 3.86 17.32
C PRO A 535 33.20 2.50 16.83
N SER A 536 32.94 2.19 15.56
CA SER A 536 33.32 0.93 14.89
C SER A 536 34.82 0.79 14.61
#